data_AF-A0A7L2KSF0-F1
#
_entry.id   AF-A0A7L2KSF0-F1
#
_cell.length_a   1.000
_cell.length_b   1.000
_cell.length_c   1.000
_cell.angle_alpha   90.00
_cell.angle_beta   90.00
_cell.angle_gamma   90.00
#
_symmetry.space_group_name_H-M   'P 1'
#
loop_
_entity.id
_entity.type
_entity.pdbx_description
1 polymer ?
#
loop_
_entity_poly.entity_id
_entity_poly.type
_entity_poly.pdbx_seq_one_letter_code
_entity_poly.pdbx_strand_id
1 'polypeptide(L)'
;WSRVVFVLPAFELRQGLTPPGSKAELLTLWGSGHVRPFYGALCPRCQASTDFGRWRGLPPAPRPLVAYEVPWRDPWEPFYVAPAQGVPPFDERFLQYGFNRISQACELHVAGFRFAVLDGAFVTHRGFKEPGGFHRGRDGELGLNRDLFRAFRRELRVRYPESPRHC
;
A
#
# COMPACT_ATOMS: atom_id res chain seq x y z
N TRP A 1 2.59 -8.18 18.93
CA TRP A 1 2.63 -7.94 17.46
C TRP A 1 1.76 -8.90 16.64
N SER A 2 0.97 -9.81 17.23
CA SER A 2 0.24 -10.85 16.48
C SER A 2 -0.80 -10.32 15.47
N ARG A 3 -1.31 -9.10 15.66
CA ARG A 3 -2.25 -8.43 14.72
C ARG A 3 -1.72 -7.06 14.28
N VAL A 4 -0.48 -7.02 13.82
CA VAL A 4 0.13 -5.81 13.25
C VAL A 4 0.78 -6.18 11.93
N VAL A 5 0.55 -5.38 10.89
CA VAL A 5 1.34 -5.41 9.66
C VAL A 5 2.23 -4.17 9.60
N PHE A 6 3.44 -4.37 9.12
CA PHE A 6 4.47 -3.34 9.01
C PHE A 6 4.47 -2.77 7.60
N VAL A 7 3.92 -1.58 7.43
CA VAL A 7 3.78 -0.91 6.13
C VAL A 7 5.11 -0.30 5.71
N LEU A 8 5.51 -0.58 4.49
CA LEU A 8 6.67 -0.02 3.82
C LEU A 8 6.19 1.14 2.92
N PRO A 9 6.59 2.38 3.18
CA PRO A 9 6.36 3.47 2.24
C PRO A 9 6.92 3.12 0.86
N ALA A 10 6.10 3.30 -0.16
CA ALA A 10 6.41 2.89 -1.52
C ALA A 10 6.59 4.11 -2.42
N PHE A 11 7.58 4.03 -3.29
CA PHE A 11 7.97 5.13 -4.16
C PHE A 11 8.16 4.70 -5.61
N GLU A 12 7.99 5.66 -6.51
CA GLU A 12 8.46 5.58 -7.89
C GLU A 12 9.78 6.34 -8.01
N LEU A 13 10.75 5.73 -8.69
CA LEU A 13 12.06 6.30 -8.97
C LEU A 13 12.19 6.56 -10.46
N ARG A 14 12.72 7.72 -10.85
CA ARG A 14 12.94 8.04 -12.26
C ARG A 14 13.81 6.97 -12.94
N GLN A 15 13.48 6.62 -14.18
CA GLN A 15 14.20 5.59 -14.93
C GLN A 15 15.67 5.96 -15.11
N GLY A 16 16.55 4.95 -15.09
CA GLY A 16 18.00 5.12 -15.21
C GLY A 16 18.73 5.46 -13.92
N LEU A 17 18.01 5.69 -12.81
CA LEU A 17 18.63 5.89 -11.49
C LEU A 17 18.77 4.59 -10.71
N THR A 18 19.82 4.53 -9.89
CA THR A 18 20.02 3.47 -8.89
C THR A 18 19.03 3.65 -7.73
N PRO A 19 18.34 2.59 -7.28
CA PRO A 19 17.54 2.63 -6.06
C PRO A 19 18.36 3.13 -4.86
N PRO A 20 17.85 4.12 -4.10
CA PRO A 20 18.55 4.62 -2.91
C PRO A 20 18.65 3.53 -1.84
N GLY A 21 19.79 3.45 -1.16
CA GLY A 21 20.05 2.49 -0.10
C GLY A 21 19.60 2.97 1.28
N SER A 22 19.35 4.26 1.44
CA SER A 22 18.99 4.88 2.71
C SER A 22 17.85 5.90 2.56
N LYS A 23 17.15 6.18 3.67
CA LYS A 23 16.13 7.24 3.69
C LYS A 23 16.73 8.60 3.35
N ALA A 24 17.95 8.89 3.82
CA ALA A 24 18.63 10.15 3.52
C ALA A 24 18.82 10.34 2.01
N GLU A 25 19.32 9.32 1.31
CA GLU A 25 19.44 9.34 -0.16
C GLU A 25 18.08 9.49 -0.85
N LEU A 26 17.07 8.73 -0.40
CA LEU A 26 15.71 8.82 -0.93
C LEU A 26 15.14 10.25 -0.78
N LEU A 27 15.33 10.89 0.37
CA LEU A 27 14.85 12.25 0.62
C LEU A 27 15.54 13.29 -0.26
N THR A 28 16.84 13.13 -0.51
CA THR A 28 17.57 13.96 -1.47
C THR A 28 17.00 13.82 -2.88
N LEU A 29 16.77 12.58 -3.34
CA LEU A 29 16.17 12.31 -4.65
C LEU A 29 14.71 12.79 -4.75
N TRP A 30 13.97 12.74 -3.65
CA TRP A 30 12.60 13.25 -3.61
C TRP A 30 12.59 14.78 -3.65
N GLY A 31 13.52 15.44 -2.94
CA GLY A 31 13.70 16.89 -3.00
C GLY A 31 14.03 17.42 -4.39
N SER A 32 14.75 16.63 -5.20
CA SER A 32 15.10 16.97 -6.59
C SER A 32 14.08 16.48 -7.64
N GLY A 33 12.95 15.91 -7.22
CA GLY A 33 11.89 15.44 -8.13
C GLY A 33 12.22 14.15 -8.89
N HIS A 34 13.23 13.40 -8.45
CA HIS A 34 13.58 12.09 -9.01
C HIS A 34 12.84 10.93 -8.36
N VAL A 35 12.22 11.17 -7.21
CA VAL A 35 11.40 10.23 -6.47
C VAL A 35 10.05 10.87 -6.15
N ARG A 36 8.98 10.07 -6.20
CA ARG A 36 7.64 10.46 -5.73
C ARG A 36 6.92 9.27 -5.08
N PRO A 37 5.88 9.49 -4.26
CA PRO A 37 5.04 8.41 -3.76
C PRO A 37 4.53 7.51 -4.89
N PHE A 38 4.46 6.20 -4.62
CA PHE A 38 3.98 5.21 -5.58
C PHE A 38 2.54 5.51 -6.00
N TYR A 39 2.23 5.37 -7.29
CA TYR A 39 0.95 5.78 -7.88
C TYR A 39 0.55 7.23 -7.60
N GLY A 40 1.50 8.11 -7.27
CA GLY A 40 1.22 9.52 -6.98
C GLY A 40 0.54 10.25 -8.13
N ALA A 41 0.81 9.87 -9.39
CA ALA A 41 0.17 10.43 -10.58
C ALA A 41 -1.10 9.68 -11.04
N LEU A 42 -1.30 8.43 -10.59
CA LEU A 42 -2.39 7.57 -11.06
C LEU A 42 -3.54 7.46 -10.06
N CYS A 43 -3.20 7.26 -8.79
CA CYS A 43 -4.17 7.13 -7.70
C CYS A 43 -3.56 7.67 -6.39
N PRO A 44 -3.54 9.00 -6.18
CA PRO A 44 -3.04 9.60 -4.94
C PRO A 44 -3.71 9.02 -3.69
N ARG A 45 -5.01 8.70 -3.77
CA ARG A 45 -5.78 8.10 -2.68
C ARG A 45 -5.32 6.68 -2.32
N CYS A 46 -4.80 5.92 -3.28
CA CYS A 46 -4.43 4.52 -3.08
C CYS A 46 -3.20 4.36 -2.16
N GLN A 47 -2.43 5.41 -1.91
CA GLN A 47 -1.30 5.38 -0.97
C GLN A 47 -1.44 6.41 0.17
N ALA A 48 -2.52 7.21 0.19
CA ALA A 48 -2.64 8.36 1.08
C ALA A 48 -2.55 8.02 2.58
N SER A 49 -3.07 6.86 3.00
CA SER A 49 -3.06 6.43 4.41
C SER A 49 -1.66 6.26 4.99
N THR A 50 -0.62 6.09 4.16
CA THR A 50 0.79 6.02 4.61
C THR A 50 1.29 7.33 5.21
N ASP A 51 0.64 8.46 4.92
CA ASP A 51 1.03 9.81 5.38
C ASP A 51 2.50 10.13 5.05
N PHE A 52 2.77 10.24 3.76
CA PHE A 52 4.09 10.54 3.21
C PHE A 52 4.68 11.87 3.72
N GLY A 53 3.83 12.83 4.06
CA GLY A 53 4.25 14.11 4.65
C GLY A 53 4.85 13.91 6.04
N ARG A 54 4.12 13.19 6.92
CA ARG A 54 4.62 12.81 8.23
C ARG A 54 5.89 11.96 8.13
N TRP A 55 5.92 10.96 7.24
CA TRP A 55 7.09 10.11 7.05
C TRP A 55 8.33 10.90 6.62
N ARG A 56 8.15 11.83 5.68
CA ARG A 56 9.21 12.71 5.17
C ARG A 56 9.79 13.62 6.25
N GLY A 57 8.96 14.08 7.19
CA GLY A 57 9.38 14.96 8.28
C GLY A 57 10.16 14.27 9.40
N LEU A 58 10.17 12.93 9.44
CA LEU A 58 10.94 12.18 10.44
C LEU A 58 12.44 12.20 10.09
N PRO A 59 13.33 12.33 11.09
CA PRO A 59 14.78 12.24 10.86
C PRO A 59 15.13 10.86 10.27
N PRO A 60 16.17 10.76 9.41
CA PRO A 60 16.59 9.48 8.86
C PRO A 60 16.94 8.46 9.96
N ALA A 61 16.21 7.35 10.01
CA ALA A 61 16.47 6.26 10.94
C ALA A 61 17.68 5.40 10.48
N PRO A 62 18.61 5.02 11.38
CA PRO A 62 19.77 4.18 11.04
C PRO A 62 19.41 2.70 10.85
N ARG A 63 18.21 2.29 11.27
CA ARG A 63 17.68 0.92 11.15
C ARG A 63 16.15 0.95 11.06
N PRO A 64 15.51 -0.09 10.52
CA PRO A 64 14.06 -0.17 10.49
C PRO A 64 13.43 -0.08 11.90
N LEU A 65 12.44 0.78 12.06
CA LEU A 65 11.66 0.92 13.29
C LEU A 65 10.21 1.32 13.00
N VAL A 66 9.30 1.01 13.92
CA VAL A 66 7.90 1.48 13.83
C VAL A 66 7.87 2.96 14.15
N ALA A 67 7.49 3.78 13.16
CA ALA A 67 7.41 5.22 13.33
C ALA A 67 6.05 5.67 13.88
N TYR A 68 4.97 5.15 13.29
CA TYR A 68 3.61 5.47 13.72
C TYR A 68 2.59 4.47 13.19
N GLU A 69 1.42 4.41 13.82
CA GLU A 69 0.28 3.67 13.30
C GLU A 69 -0.65 4.59 12.51
N VAL A 70 -1.28 4.03 11.48
CA VAL A 70 -2.25 4.75 10.62
C VAL A 70 -3.57 3.98 10.56
N PRO A 71 -4.71 4.68 10.50
CA PRO A 71 -5.98 4.03 10.22
C PRO A 71 -6.05 3.57 8.76
N TRP A 72 -6.69 2.43 8.54
CA TRP A 72 -7.05 2.00 7.18
C TRP A 72 -8.09 2.96 6.58
N ARG A 73 -8.02 3.19 5.26
CA ARG A 73 -9.01 3.95 4.48
C ARG A 73 -9.10 3.39 3.06
N ASP A 74 -10.29 3.27 2.50
CA ASP A 74 -10.48 2.89 1.10
C ASP A 74 -10.04 4.03 0.14
N PRO A 75 -9.34 3.73 -0.99
CA PRO A 75 -8.93 2.41 -1.51
C PRO A 75 -7.42 2.15 -1.28
N TRP A 76 -6.97 2.06 -0.03
CA TRP A 76 -5.53 1.94 0.27
C TRP A 76 -4.93 0.60 -0.22
N GLU A 77 -3.77 0.70 -0.86
CA GLU A 77 -3.05 -0.39 -1.51
C GLU A 77 -1.58 -0.49 -1.04
N PRO A 78 -1.33 -0.73 0.26
CA PRO A 78 0.01 -0.69 0.82
C PRO A 78 0.91 -1.85 0.36
N PHE A 79 2.22 -1.62 0.45
CA PHE A 79 3.20 -2.70 0.59
C PHE A 79 3.46 -2.91 2.09
N TYR A 80 3.52 -4.16 2.54
CA TYR A 80 3.71 -4.45 3.95
C TYR A 80 4.42 -5.79 4.17
N VAL A 81 5.00 -5.93 5.37
CA VAL A 81 5.46 -7.20 5.93
C VAL A 81 4.49 -7.60 7.03
N ALA A 82 4.08 -8.87 7.06
CA ALA A 82 3.13 -9.38 8.04
C ALA A 82 3.67 -10.64 8.75
N PRO A 83 3.14 -10.99 9.92
CA PRO A 83 3.43 -12.28 10.56
C PRO A 83 3.10 -13.44 9.63
N ALA A 84 3.84 -14.55 9.75
CA ALA A 84 3.62 -15.73 8.92
C ALA A 84 2.29 -16.46 9.24
N GLN A 85 1.73 -16.25 10.43
CA GLN A 85 0.51 -16.89 10.90
C GLN A 85 -0.57 -15.86 11.25
N GLY A 86 -1.84 -16.25 11.05
CA GLY A 86 -3.02 -15.46 11.41
C GLY A 86 -3.39 -14.36 10.41
N VAL A 87 -2.59 -14.16 9.37
CA VAL A 87 -2.89 -13.27 8.24
C VAL A 87 -3.86 -14.01 7.31
N PRO A 88 -5.01 -13.42 6.95
CA PRO A 88 -5.93 -14.01 5.99
C PRO A 88 -5.24 -14.16 4.62
N PRO A 89 -5.48 -15.26 3.89
CA PRO A 89 -4.92 -15.44 2.57
C PRO A 89 -5.50 -14.41 1.60
N PHE A 90 -4.75 -14.11 0.53
CA PHE A 90 -5.29 -13.34 -0.57
C PHE A 90 -6.48 -14.06 -1.21
N ASP A 91 -7.50 -13.30 -1.59
CA ASP A 91 -8.63 -13.85 -2.34
C ASP A 91 -8.24 -14.03 -3.82
N GLU A 92 -8.05 -15.28 -4.21
CA GLU A 92 -7.54 -15.68 -5.53
C GLU A 92 -8.51 -15.36 -6.68
N ARG A 93 -9.74 -14.92 -6.39
CA ARG A 93 -10.69 -14.45 -7.41
C ARG A 93 -10.27 -13.10 -8.01
N PHE A 94 -9.46 -12.29 -7.29
CA PHE A 94 -8.92 -11.03 -7.81
C PHE A 94 -7.74 -11.29 -8.74
N LEU A 95 -8.06 -11.58 -10.00
CA LEU A 95 -7.10 -11.89 -11.05
C LEU A 95 -6.67 -10.64 -11.80
N GLN A 96 -5.46 -10.67 -12.36
CA GLN A 96 -4.92 -9.63 -13.23
C GLN A 96 -4.86 -8.24 -12.57
N TYR A 97 -5.49 -7.23 -13.17
CA TYR A 97 -5.29 -5.84 -12.79
C TYR A 97 -6.34 -5.30 -11.82
N GLY A 98 -5.86 -4.75 -10.72
CA GLY A 98 -6.64 -3.99 -9.75
C GLY A 98 -7.19 -4.84 -8.59
N PHE A 99 -7.48 -4.14 -7.49
CA PHE A 99 -8.15 -4.63 -6.28
C PHE A 99 -7.52 -5.79 -5.50
N ASN A 100 -6.52 -6.53 -6.00
CA ASN A 100 -5.91 -7.63 -5.26
C ASN A 100 -5.32 -7.18 -3.89
N ARG A 101 -4.51 -6.11 -3.86
CA ARG A 101 -3.97 -5.58 -2.60
C ARG A 101 -4.94 -4.69 -1.83
N ILE A 102 -5.88 -4.05 -2.52
CA ILE A 102 -6.93 -3.23 -1.88
C ILE A 102 -7.87 -4.14 -1.08
N SER A 103 -8.29 -5.26 -1.66
CA SER A 103 -9.12 -6.26 -0.98
C SER A 103 -8.38 -6.88 0.20
N GLN A 104 -7.09 -7.19 0.04
CA GLN A 104 -6.26 -7.69 1.13
C GLN A 104 -6.14 -6.70 2.30
N ALA A 105 -5.83 -5.43 2.01
CA ALA A 105 -5.74 -4.39 3.06
C ALA A 105 -7.08 -4.17 3.76
N CYS A 106 -8.17 -4.24 3.01
CA CYS A 106 -9.53 -4.22 3.53
C CYS A 106 -9.80 -5.40 4.48
N GLU A 107 -9.53 -6.63 4.07
CA GLU A 107 -9.76 -7.80 4.93
C GLU A 107 -8.86 -7.77 6.17
N LEU A 108 -7.61 -7.37 6.06
CA LEU A 108 -6.73 -7.17 7.22
C LEU A 108 -7.34 -6.19 8.23
N HIS A 109 -7.88 -5.06 7.75
CA HIS A 109 -8.55 -4.10 8.61
C HIS A 109 -9.72 -4.75 9.36
N VAL A 110 -10.61 -5.43 8.63
CA VAL A 110 -11.79 -6.12 9.20
C VAL A 110 -11.39 -7.26 10.14
N ALA A 111 -10.32 -7.99 9.86
CA ALA A 111 -9.77 -9.05 10.71
C ALA A 111 -9.07 -8.52 11.99
N GLY A 112 -9.03 -7.19 12.18
CA GLY A 112 -8.52 -6.57 13.40
C GLY A 112 -7.04 -6.20 13.36
N PHE A 113 -6.37 -6.29 12.20
CA PHE A 113 -4.98 -5.87 12.07
C PHE A 113 -4.82 -4.36 12.22
N ARG A 114 -3.70 -3.96 12.80
CA ARG A 114 -3.24 -2.56 12.86
C ARG A 114 -2.11 -2.36 11.87
N PHE A 115 -1.98 -1.15 11.35
CA PHE A 115 -1.01 -0.83 10.32
C PHE A 115 0.05 0.10 10.90
N ALA A 116 1.26 -0.42 11.06
CA ALA A 116 2.41 0.30 11.60
C ALA A 116 3.34 0.69 10.45
N VAL A 117 3.46 1.98 10.15
CA VAL A 117 4.38 2.48 9.13
C VAL A 117 5.80 2.40 9.65
N LEU A 118 6.69 1.78 8.86
CA LEU A 118 8.10 1.70 9.17
C LEU A 118 8.82 2.97 8.71
N ASP A 119 9.80 3.39 9.52
CA ASP A 119 10.86 4.29 9.10
C ASP A 119 12.19 3.53 9.00
N GLY A 120 13.09 3.99 8.13
CA GLY A 120 14.34 3.29 7.82
C GLY A 120 14.17 2.06 6.91
N ALA A 121 12.96 1.78 6.43
CA ALA A 121 12.66 0.78 5.41
C ALA A 121 11.61 1.30 4.43
N PHE A 122 11.80 1.04 3.14
CA PHE A 122 10.90 1.48 2.06
C PHE A 122 11.08 0.59 0.83
N VAL A 123 10.20 0.72 -0.16
CA VAL A 123 10.33 0.05 -1.46
C VAL A 123 10.30 1.06 -2.59
N THR A 124 11.00 0.77 -3.68
CA THR A 124 11.04 1.61 -4.88
C THR A 124 10.73 0.81 -6.14
N HIS A 125 9.92 1.37 -7.01
CA HIS A 125 9.70 0.90 -8.37
C HIS A 125 10.47 1.79 -9.37
N ARG A 126 11.21 1.19 -10.31
CA ARG A 126 11.93 1.94 -11.37
C ARG A 126 10.98 2.35 -12.49
N GLY A 127 11.00 3.63 -12.84
CA GLY A 127 10.11 4.22 -13.81
C GLY A 127 8.85 4.80 -13.15
N PHE A 128 8.51 6.00 -13.57
CA PHE A 128 7.29 6.69 -13.17
C PHE A 128 6.08 6.06 -13.86
N LYS A 129 5.00 5.88 -13.10
CA LYS A 129 3.74 5.36 -13.63
C LYS A 129 2.91 6.55 -14.10
N GLU A 130 2.81 6.71 -15.41
CA GLU A 130 2.11 7.86 -16.01
C GLU A 130 0.72 7.48 -16.56
N PRO A 131 -0.26 8.39 -16.48
CA PRO A 131 -1.56 8.21 -17.13
C PRO A 131 -1.40 7.91 -18.63
N GLY A 132 -2.22 7.01 -19.17
CA GLY A 132 -2.23 6.67 -20.61
C GLY A 132 -1.11 5.76 -21.11
N GLY A 133 0.02 5.68 -20.39
CA GLY A 133 1.09 4.70 -20.64
C GLY A 133 0.91 3.38 -19.89
N PHE A 134 0.00 3.36 -18.91
CA PHE A 134 -0.23 2.24 -18.01
C PHE A 134 -1.53 1.50 -18.35
N HIS A 135 -1.45 0.18 -18.54
CA HIS A 135 -2.58 -0.75 -18.71
C HIS A 135 -3.58 -0.47 -19.83
N ARG A 136 -3.11 -0.07 -21.02
CA ARG A 136 -3.97 -0.05 -22.22
C ARG A 136 -4.66 -1.42 -22.38
N GLY A 137 -5.99 -1.43 -22.36
CA GLY A 137 -6.80 -2.65 -22.55
C GLY A 137 -7.14 -3.44 -21.29
N ARG A 138 -6.84 -2.94 -20.08
CA ARG A 138 -7.21 -3.64 -18.82
C ARG A 138 -8.40 -3.04 -18.07
N ASP A 139 -9.11 -2.10 -18.68
CA ASP A 139 -10.28 -1.46 -18.06
C ASP A 139 -11.40 -2.48 -17.78
N GLY A 140 -11.54 -3.50 -18.63
CA GLY A 140 -12.46 -4.62 -18.41
C GLY A 140 -12.10 -5.43 -17.16
N GLU A 141 -10.82 -5.79 -17.00
CA GLU A 141 -10.31 -6.49 -15.80
C GLU A 141 -10.54 -5.67 -14.53
N LEU A 142 -10.22 -4.37 -14.58
CA LEU A 142 -10.44 -3.45 -13.47
C LEU A 142 -11.92 -3.34 -13.11
N GLY A 143 -12.80 -3.31 -14.12
CA GLY A 143 -14.26 -3.29 -13.95
C GLY A 143 -14.77 -4.54 -13.24
N LEU A 144 -14.36 -5.71 -13.72
CA LEU A 144 -14.71 -7.00 -13.10
C LEU A 144 -14.25 -7.08 -11.64
N ASN A 145 -13.00 -6.71 -11.38
CA ASN A 145 -12.44 -6.71 -10.04
C ASN A 145 -13.11 -5.69 -9.10
N ARG A 146 -13.58 -4.56 -9.62
CA ARG A 146 -14.36 -3.58 -8.84
C ARG A 146 -15.71 -4.16 -8.42
N ASP A 147 -16.39 -4.89 -9.30
CA ASP A 147 -17.68 -5.50 -8.99
C ASP A 147 -17.51 -6.67 -8.01
N LEU A 148 -16.46 -7.48 -8.21
CA LEU A 148 -16.03 -8.50 -7.25
C LEU A 148 -15.72 -7.89 -5.87
N PHE A 149 -15.02 -6.75 -5.82
CA PHE A 149 -14.72 -6.07 -4.55
C PHE A 149 -15.98 -5.64 -3.79
N ARG A 150 -17.04 -5.22 -4.49
CA ARG A 150 -18.33 -4.91 -3.84
C ARG A 150 -18.96 -6.14 -3.22
N ALA A 151 -18.89 -7.29 -3.88
CA ALA A 151 -19.37 -8.56 -3.34
C ALA A 151 -18.52 -9.00 -2.13
N PHE A 152 -17.20 -8.96 -2.28
CA PHE A 152 -16.22 -9.28 -1.24
C PHE A 152 -16.48 -8.49 0.05
N ARG A 153 -16.73 -7.18 -0.02
CA ARG A 153 -17.06 -6.36 1.16
C ARG A 153 -18.30 -6.84 1.92
N ARG A 154 -19.30 -7.40 1.23
CA ARG A 154 -20.48 -7.99 1.87
C ARG A 154 -20.14 -9.34 2.50
N GLU A 155 -19.36 -10.16 1.82
CA GLU A 155 -18.88 -11.45 2.33
C GLU A 155 -18.05 -11.29 3.59
N LEU A 156 -17.21 -10.25 3.69
CA LEU A 156 -16.44 -9.95 4.89
C LEU A 156 -17.32 -9.72 6.13
N ARG A 157 -18.52 -9.14 5.98
CA ARG A 157 -19.46 -8.96 7.10
C ARG A 157 -19.99 -10.29 7.62
N VAL A 158 -20.14 -11.27 6.73
CA VAL A 158 -20.57 -12.63 7.09
C VAL A 158 -19.40 -13.42 7.68
N ARG A 159 -18.19 -13.27 7.12
CA ARG A 159 -16.98 -13.97 7.58
C ARG A 159 -16.49 -13.47 8.94
N TYR A 160 -16.67 -12.18 9.23
CA TYR A 160 -16.24 -11.53 10.47
C TYR A 160 -17.42 -10.85 11.19
N PRO A 161 -18.42 -11.62 11.67
CA PRO A 161 -19.66 -11.05 12.22
C PRO A 161 -19.41 -10.21 13.49
N GLU A 162 -18.39 -10.58 14.28
CA GLU A 162 -18.02 -9.88 15.51
C GLU A 162 -17.11 -8.67 15.29
N SER A 163 -16.70 -8.39 14.03
CA SER A 163 -15.81 -7.27 13.78
C SER A 163 -16.58 -5.94 13.76
N PRO A 164 -16.18 -4.95 14.59
CA PRO A 164 -16.77 -3.60 14.52
C PRO A 164 -16.20 -2.78 13.36
N ARG A 165 -15.30 -3.36 12.54
CA ARG A 165 -14.58 -2.68 11.48
C ARG A 165 -15.18 -3.04 10.13
N HIS A 166 -15.23 -2.05 9.25
CA HIS A 166 -15.84 -2.20 7.93
C HIS A 166 -14.95 -1.60 6.86
N CYS A 167 -14.99 -2.26 5.71
CA CYS A 167 -14.77 -1.63 4.43
C CYS A 167 -16.14 -1.18 3.93
#